data_AF-A0A1V4RM63-F1
#
_entry.id   AF-A0A1V4RM63-F1
#
_cell.length_a   1.000
_cell.length_b   1.000
_cell.length_c   1.000
_cell.angle_alpha   90.00
_cell.angle_beta   90.00
_cell.angle_gamma   90.00
#
_symmetry.space_group_name_H-M   'P 1'
#
loop_
_entity.id
_entity.type
_entity.pdbx_description
1 polymer ?
#
loop_
_entity_poly.entity_id
_entity_poly.type
_entity_poly.pdbx_seq_one_letter_code
_entity_poly.pdbx_strand_id
1 'polypeptide(L)'
;MWFYYDYDQTVQSTKDVLFGWTDWLWDTVGFRGFRMDAVKHFPPEFVGDLLDHLHDGGKDPGMVVGEFFDSNAGTLKNWVDDV
;
A
#
# COMPACT_ATOMS: atom_id res chain seq x y z
N MET A 1 -13.70 5.38 -24.30
CA MET A 1 -13.25 5.77 -22.95
C MET A 1 -12.43 4.62 -22.43
N TRP A 2 -11.11 4.78 -22.32
CA TRP A 2 -10.22 3.72 -21.86
C TRP A 2 -10.27 3.71 -20.34
N PHE A 3 -11.09 2.85 -19.76
CA PHE A 3 -11.00 2.54 -18.34
C PHE A 3 -9.95 1.45 -18.16
N TYR A 4 -9.04 1.65 -17.22
CA TYR A 4 -8.18 0.58 -16.72
C TYR A 4 -8.99 -0.34 -15.78
N TYR A 5 -8.44 -1.51 -15.48
CA TYR A 5 -9.04 -2.45 -14.54
C TYR A 5 -8.57 -2.13 -13.13
N ASP A 6 -9.53 -1.96 -12.22
CA ASP A 6 -9.26 -1.80 -10.80
C ASP A 6 -8.86 -3.16 -10.21
N TYR A 7 -7.80 -3.19 -9.42
CA TYR A 7 -7.44 -4.41 -8.70
C TYR A 7 -8.39 -4.60 -7.54
N ASP A 8 -8.90 -5.81 -7.37
CA ASP A 8 -9.64 -6.17 -6.16
C ASP A 8 -8.65 -6.64 -5.09
N GLN A 9 -8.23 -5.71 -4.22
CA GLN A 9 -7.31 -6.02 -3.11
C GLN A 9 -8.00 -6.74 -1.94
N THR A 10 -9.29 -7.05 -2.02
CA THR A 10 -9.97 -7.91 -1.02
C THR A 10 -9.75 -9.39 -1.31
N VAL A 11 -9.34 -9.74 -2.54
CA VAL A 11 -9.05 -11.11 -2.97
C VAL A 11 -7.63 -11.52 -2.55
N GLN A 12 -7.51 -12.65 -1.85
CA GLN A 12 -6.23 -13.12 -1.31
C GLN A 12 -5.13 -13.27 -2.38
N SER A 13 -5.45 -13.86 -3.54
CA SER A 13 -4.43 -14.03 -4.59
C SER A 13 -3.93 -12.71 -5.17
N THR A 14 -4.74 -11.65 -5.13
CA THR A 14 -4.28 -10.29 -5.50
C THR A 14 -3.27 -9.79 -4.47
N LYS A 15 -3.59 -9.93 -3.17
CA LYS A 15 -2.69 -9.54 -2.07
C LYS A 15 -1.34 -10.27 -2.17
N ASP A 16 -1.37 -11.59 -2.30
CA ASP A 16 -0.16 -12.43 -2.36
C ASP A 16 0.79 -11.99 -3.48
N VAL A 17 0.24 -11.67 -4.67
CA VAL A 17 1.04 -11.21 -5.82
C VAL A 17 1.65 -9.83 -5.56
N LEU A 18 0.88 -8.90 -4.99
CA LEU A 18 1.36 -7.54 -4.71
C LEU A 18 2.37 -7.53 -3.55
N PHE A 19 2.19 -8.37 -2.54
CA PHE A 19 3.10 -8.52 -1.41
C PHE A 19 4.42 -9.14 -1.89
N GLY A 20 4.35 -10.21 -2.68
CA GLY A 20 5.54 -10.82 -3.29
C GLY A 20 6.30 -9.86 -4.22
N TRP A 21 5.60 -8.99 -4.94
CA TRP A 21 6.26 -7.92 -5.71
C TRP A 21 6.98 -6.91 -4.82
N THR A 22 6.38 -6.56 -3.68
CA THR A 22 6.98 -5.64 -2.71
C THR A 22 8.21 -6.25 -2.03
N ASP A 23 8.15 -7.54 -1.69
CA ASP A 23 9.31 -8.31 -1.22
C ASP A 23 10.43 -8.30 -2.26
N TRP A 24 10.11 -8.53 -3.53
CA TRP A 24 11.11 -8.49 -4.60
C TRP A 24 11.76 -7.11 -4.74
N LEU A 25 11.01 -6.02 -4.64
CA LEU A 25 11.56 -4.66 -4.61
C LEU A 25 12.51 -4.44 -3.44
N TRP A 26 12.19 -4.99 -2.27
CA TRP A 26 13.05 -4.88 -1.10
C TRP A 26 14.31 -5.74 -1.23
N ASP A 27 14.16 -7.04 -1.48
CA ASP A 27 15.22 -8.04 -1.41
C ASP A 27 16.15 -7.95 -2.63
N THR A 28 15.59 -7.70 -3.81
CA THR A 28 16.34 -7.72 -5.07
C THR A 28 16.77 -6.32 -5.51
N VAL A 29 15.86 -5.35 -5.50
CA VAL A 29 16.16 -3.99 -6.00
C VAL A 29 16.82 -3.12 -4.94
N GLY A 30 16.54 -3.38 -3.66
CA GLY A 30 17.16 -2.66 -2.54
C GLY A 30 16.40 -1.41 -2.09
N PHE A 31 15.12 -1.27 -2.43
CA PHE A 31 14.31 -0.16 -1.92
C PHE A 31 14.02 -0.30 -0.42
N ARG A 32 13.97 0.84 0.30
CA ARG A 32 13.81 0.91 1.77
C ARG A 32 12.73 1.89 2.20
N GLY A 33 11.85 2.26 1.27
CA GLY A 33 10.78 3.22 1.48
C GLY A 33 9.87 3.25 0.26
N PHE A 34 8.65 3.72 0.45
CA PHE A 34 7.61 3.68 -0.58
C PHE A 34 6.91 5.02 -0.72
N ARG A 35 6.60 5.40 -1.96
CA ARG A 35 5.57 6.40 -2.28
C ARG A 35 4.39 5.66 -2.89
N MET A 36 3.24 5.66 -2.22
CA MET A 36 2.03 4.99 -2.68
C MET A 36 1.19 5.95 -3.54
N ASP A 37 1.11 5.66 -4.83
CA ASP A 37 0.30 6.42 -5.78
C ASP A 37 -1.19 6.26 -5.51
N ALA A 38 -1.96 7.34 -5.65
CA ALA A 38 -3.41 7.30 -5.63
C ALA A 38 -4.03 6.56 -4.41
N VAL A 39 -3.35 6.60 -3.27
CA VAL A 39 -3.60 5.68 -2.13
C VAL A 39 -5.02 5.77 -1.56
N LYS A 40 -5.69 6.91 -1.76
CA LYS A 40 -7.09 7.12 -1.36
C LYS A 40 -8.08 6.16 -2.03
N HIS A 41 -7.65 5.48 -3.10
CA HIS A 41 -8.44 4.51 -3.85
C HIS A 41 -8.17 3.06 -3.41
N PHE A 42 -7.26 2.84 -2.47
CA PHE A 42 -7.03 1.51 -1.91
C PHE A 42 -7.97 1.30 -0.73
N PRO A 43 -8.37 0.04 -0.44
CA PRO A 43 -8.83 -0.32 0.89
C PRO A 43 -7.71 -0.01 1.90
N PRO A 44 -7.94 0.81 2.94
CA PRO A 44 -6.92 1.13 3.95
C PRO A 44 -6.29 -0.12 4.56
N GLU A 45 -7.10 -1.14 4.83
CA GLU A 45 -6.68 -2.41 5.41
C GLU A 45 -5.67 -3.16 4.56
N PHE A 46 -5.70 -2.99 3.23
CA PHE A 46 -4.69 -3.58 2.35
C PHE A 46 -3.31 -2.96 2.59
N VAL A 47 -3.26 -1.66 2.89
CA VAL A 47 -2.01 -0.97 3.22
C VAL A 47 -1.50 -1.45 4.59
N GLY A 48 -2.38 -1.55 5.59
CA GLY A 48 -2.05 -2.11 6.90
C GLY A 48 -1.47 -3.53 6.78
N ASP A 49 -2.20 -4.42 6.09
CA ASP A 49 -1.77 -5.80 5.85
C ASP A 49 -0.40 -5.89 5.15
N LEU A 50 -0.13 -5.02 4.18
CA LEU A 50 1.17 -4.99 3.49
C LEU A 50 2.29 -4.58 4.44
N LEU A 51 2.06 -3.59 5.30
CA LEU A 51 3.05 -3.12 6.26
C LEU A 51 3.30 -4.17 7.35
N ASP A 52 2.27 -4.84 7.83
CA ASP A 52 2.38 -5.96 8.76
C ASP A 52 3.15 -7.13 8.13
N HIS A 53 2.85 -7.51 6.89
CA HIS A 53 3.59 -8.55 6.14
C HIS A 53 5.08 -8.22 6.05
N LEU A 54 5.43 -6.97 5.74
CA LEU A 54 6.82 -6.54 5.67
C LEU A 54 7.49 -6.56 7.05
N HIS A 55 6.82 -6.06 8.09
CA HIS A 55 7.33 -6.04 9.46
C HIS A 55 7.60 -7.46 9.99
N ASP A 56 6.65 -8.38 9.82
CA ASP A 56 6.79 -9.79 10.19
C ASP A 56 7.93 -10.48 9.43
N GLY A 57 8.21 -10.01 8.21
CA GLY A 57 9.37 -10.41 7.40
C GLY A 57 10.70 -9.74 7.79
N GLY A 58 10.73 -8.90 8.83
CA GLY A 58 11.91 -8.14 9.27
C GLY A 58 12.30 -7.00 8.32
N LYS A 59 11.34 -6.48 7.56
CA LYS A 59 11.52 -5.41 6.57
C LYS A 59 10.76 -4.17 7.05
N ASP A 60 11.47 -3.24 7.68
CA ASP A 60 10.89 -1.99 8.17
C ASP A 60 11.28 -0.81 7.26
N PRO A 61 10.40 -0.34 6.37
CA PRO A 61 10.70 0.82 5.53
C PRO A 61 10.91 2.06 6.41
N GLY A 62 11.98 2.80 6.17
CA GLY A 62 12.27 4.01 6.95
C GLY A 62 11.26 5.15 6.72
N MET A 63 10.51 5.09 5.61
CA MET A 63 9.43 6.01 5.29
C MET A 63 8.45 5.38 4.30
N VAL A 64 7.16 5.56 4.57
CA VAL A 64 6.06 5.29 3.65
C VAL A 64 5.23 6.55 3.53
N VAL A 65 5.03 7.05 2.31
CA VAL A 65 4.26 8.28 2.04
C VAL A 65 3.18 8.00 0.99
N GLY A 66 1.93 8.27 1.36
CA GLY A 66 0.79 8.11 0.46
C GLY A 66 0.41 9.40 -0.24
N GLU A 67 0.09 9.33 -1.53
CA GLU A 67 -0.58 10.41 -2.24
C GLU A 67 -2.09 10.33 -2.02
N PHE A 68 -2.55 10.94 -0.94
CA PHE A 68 -3.97 11.14 -0.68
C PHE A 68 -4.41 12.50 -1.23
N PHE A 69 -4.85 12.53 -2.49
CA PHE A 69 -5.22 13.77 -3.16
C PHE A 69 -6.63 14.26 -2.75
N ASP A 70 -6.69 14.94 -1.62
CA ASP A 70 -7.88 15.62 -1.08
C ASP A 70 -7.45 16.83 -0.23
N SER A 71 -8.30 17.85 -0.15
CA SER A 71 -8.09 19.02 0.72
C SER A 71 -8.67 18.86 2.13
N ASN A 72 -9.48 17.82 2.37
CA ASN A 72 -10.13 17.59 3.66
C ASN A 72 -9.23 16.76 4.60
N ALA A 73 -8.66 17.44 5.60
CA ALA A 73 -7.82 16.81 6.61
C ALA A 73 -8.55 15.76 7.47
N GLY A 74 -9.87 15.89 7.67
CA GLY A 74 -10.67 14.91 8.39
C GLY A 74 -10.78 13.59 7.64
N THR A 75 -10.98 13.64 6.32
CA THR A 75 -10.99 12.44 5.47
C THR A 75 -9.62 11.76 5.47
N LEU A 76 -8.54 12.53 5.34
CA LEU A 76 -7.18 12.00 5.42
C LEU A 76 -6.93 11.32 6.78
N LYS A 77 -7.31 11.98 7.89
CA LYS A 77 -7.13 11.41 9.22
C LYS A 77 -7.88 10.08 9.36
N ASN A 78 -9.15 10.03 8.97
CA ASN A 78 -9.94 8.80 9.07
C ASN A 78 -9.32 7.67 8.23
N TRP A 79 -8.89 7.96 6.99
CA TRP A 79 -8.24 6.97 6.15
C TRP A 79 -6.94 6.45 6.79
N VAL A 80 -6.14 7.32 7.41
CA VAL A 80 -4.91 6.93 8.13
C VAL A 80 -5.22 6.14 9.40
N ASP A 81 -6.30 6.45 10.12
CA ASP A 81 -6.72 5.69 11.31
C ASP A 81 -7.23 4.28 10.96
N ASP A 82 -7.68 4.07 9.72
CA ASP A 82 -8.19 2.79 9.20
C ASP A 82 -7.07 1.90 8.58
N VAL A 83 -5.85 2.43 8.42
CA VAL A 83 -4.63 1.67 8.03
C VAL A 83 -4.05 0.99 9.26
#